data_AF-A0A350UZ73-F1
#
_entry.id   AF-A0A350UZ73-F1
#
_cell.length_a   1.000
_cell.length_b   1.000
_cell.length_c   1.000
_cell.angle_alpha   90.00
_cell.angle_beta   90.00
_cell.angle_gamma   90.00
#
_symmetry.space_group_name_H-M   'P 1'
#
loop_
_entity.id
_entity.type
_entity.pdbx_description
1 polymer ?
#
loop_
_entity_poly.entity_id
_entity_poly.type
_entity_poly.pdbx_seq_one_letter_code
_entity_poly.pdbx_strand_id
1 'polypeptide(L)' 'MTDFNYHEIDDVIHSRIRTAIMAVLISVDEAEFTFIREKINATDGNLSVHLKKLEDNS' A
#
# COMPACT_ATOMS: atom_id res chain seq x y z
N MET A 1 -18.76 22.43 5.34
CA MET A 1 -18.56 21.00 4.99
C MET A 1 -17.28 20.94 4.20
N THR A 2 -16.31 20.13 4.61
CA THR A 2 -15.11 19.90 3.82
C THR A 2 -15.52 19.18 2.54
N ASP A 3 -15.30 19.80 1.39
CA ASP A 3 -15.50 19.17 0.09
C ASP A 3 -14.51 18.01 -0.03
N PHE A 4 -15.03 16.79 -0.08
CA PHE A 4 -14.22 15.62 -0.40
C PHE A 4 -14.00 15.59 -1.91
N ASN A 5 -12.80 15.96 -2.35
CA ASN A 5 -12.39 15.96 -3.75
C ASN A 5 -11.51 14.74 -4.06
N TYR A 6 -12.02 13.80 -4.85
CA TYR A 6 -11.25 12.60 -5.20
C TYR A 6 -10.01 12.88 -6.05
N HIS A 7 -9.92 14.07 -6.68
CA HIS A 7 -8.72 14.51 -7.39
C HIS A 7 -7.54 14.85 -6.47
N GLU A 8 -7.79 14.99 -5.17
CA GLU A 8 -6.75 15.22 -4.16
C GLU A 8 -6.23 13.93 -3.54
N ILE A 9 -6.77 12.77 -3.95
CA ILE A 9 -6.25 11.47 -3.55
C ILE A 9 -4.89 11.27 -4.20
N ASP A 10 -3.88 11.02 -3.36
CA ASP A 10 -2.54 10.73 -3.81
C ASP A 10 -2.51 9.52 -4.76
N ASP A 11 -1.94 9.73 -5.96
CA ASP A 11 -1.75 8.69 -6.97
C ASP A 11 -0.90 7.52 -6.45
N VAL A 12 -0.10 7.75 -5.41
CA VAL A 12 0.66 6.74 -4.69
C VAL A 12 -0.26 5.72 -4.03
N ILE A 13 -1.49 6.02 -3.61
CA ILE A 13 -2.39 5.01 -3.01
C ILE A 13 -3.42 4.45 -3.99
N HIS A 14 -3.56 5.03 -5.19
CA HIS A 14 -4.53 4.60 -6.21
C HIS A 14 -4.31 3.21 -6.83
N SER A 15 -3.25 2.48 -6.46
CA SER A 15 -3.05 1.10 -6.91
C SER A 15 -3.63 0.11 -5.93
N ARG A 16 -4.43 -0.84 -6.43
CA ARG A 16 -5.04 -1.93 -5.64
C ARG A 16 -4.07 -2.63 -4.69
N ILE A 17 -2.85 -2.91 -5.14
CA ILE A 17 -1.86 -3.58 -4.29
C ILE A 17 -1.31 -2.65 -3.21
N ARG A 18 -1.11 -1.36 -3.50
CA ARG A 18 -0.67 -0.38 -2.50
C ARG A 18 -1.76 -0.13 -1.46
N THR A 19 -3.01 -0.03 -1.88
CA THR A 19 -4.15 0.01 -0.96
C THR A 19 -4.20 -1.24 -0.08
N ALA A 20 -3.98 -2.44 -0.65
CA ALA A 20 -3.96 -3.68 0.12
C ALA A 20 -2.80 -3.73 1.13
N ILE A 21 -1.60 -3.30 0.73
CA ILE A 21 -0.43 -3.16 1.62
C ILE A 21 -0.79 -2.24 2.80
N MET A 22 -1.30 -1.04 2.53
CA MET A 22 -1.69 -0.08 3.57
C MET A 22 -2.79 -0.61 4.48
N ALA A 23 -3.77 -1.35 3.93
CA ALA A 23 -4.84 -1.97 4.70
C ALA A 23 -4.33 -3.10 5.63
N VAL A 24 -3.23 -3.77 5.27
CA VAL A 24 -2.56 -4.71 6.19
C VAL A 24 -1.80 -3.93 7.26
N LEU A 25 -1.00 -2.93 6.85
CA LEU A 25 -0.14 -2.16 7.76
C LEU A 25 -0.92 -1.29 8.75
N ILE A 26 -2.14 -0.86 8.45
CA ILE A 26 -2.96 -0.13 9.43
C ILE A 26 -3.43 -1.01 10.59
N SER A 27 -3.36 -2.35 10.44
CA SER A 27 -3.83 -3.31 11.44
C SER A 27 -2.73 -3.83 12.37
N VAL A 28 -1.47 -3.45 12.14
CA VAL A 28 -0.28 -3.95 12.84
C VAL A 28 0.74 -2.82 13.00
N ASP A 29 1.57 -2.85 14.04
CA ASP A 29 2.62 -1.83 14.21
C ASP A 29 3.75 -1.97 13.16
N GLU A 30 4.10 -3.22 12.84
CA GLU A 30 5.07 -3.57 11.80
C GLU A 30 4.74 -4.95 11.21
N ALA A 31 5.26 -5.24 10.02
CA ALA A 31 5.04 -6.53 9.36
C ALA A 31 6.25 -6.95 8.52
N GLU A 32 6.53 -8.25 8.52
CA GLU A 32 7.53 -8.82 7.61
C GLU A 32 7.02 -8.85 6.17
N PHE A 33 7.94 -8.73 5.20
CA PHE A 33 7.63 -8.79 3.77
C PHE A 33 6.85 -10.05 3.38
N THR A 34 7.28 -11.21 3.89
CA THR A 34 6.65 -12.52 3.64
C THR A 34 5.22 -12.57 4.15
N PHE A 35 4.95 -11.99 5.33
CA PHE A 35 3.62 -11.88 5.90
C PHE A 35 2.69 -11.06 5.00
N ILE A 36 3.13 -9.86 4.57
CA ILE A 36 2.33 -9.01 3.69
C ILE A 36 2.05 -9.72 2.37
N ARG A 37 3.07 -10.33 1.77
CA ARG A 37 2.98 -11.07 0.50
C ARG A 37 1.91 -12.15 0.57
N GLU A 38 1.94 -12.96 1.62
CA GLU A 38 1.00 -14.06 1.82
C GLU A 38 -0.41 -13.54 2.10
N LYS A 39 -0.54 -12.48 2.90
CA LYS A 39 -1.83 -11.89 3.25
C LYS A 39 -2.60 -11.34 2.05
N ILE A 40 -1.89 -10.76 1.09
CA ILE A 40 -2.51 -10.15 -0.11
C ILE A 40 -2.32 -10.97 -1.39
N ASN A 41 -1.76 -12.18 -1.28
CA ASN A 41 -1.47 -13.09 -2.39
C ASN A 41 -0.67 -12.43 -3.53
N ALA A 42 0.39 -11.70 -3.16
CA ALA A 42 1.29 -11.06 -4.12
C ALA A 42 2.47 -11.98 -4.47
N THR A 43 3.15 -11.66 -5.58
CA THR A 43 4.48 -12.20 -5.88
C THR A 43 5.55 -11.27 -5.30
N ASP A 44 6.75 -11.79 -5.06
CA ASP A 44 7.88 -11.00 -4.53
C ASP A 44 8.16 -9.76 -5.38
N GLY A 45 8.23 -9.93 -6.71
CA GLY A 45 8.48 -8.82 -7.63
C GLY A 45 7.37 -7.77 -7.62
N ASN A 46 6.10 -8.19 -7.56
CA ASN A 46 4.97 -7.25 -7.49
C ASN A 46 4.99 -6.49 -6.16
N LEU A 47 5.16 -7.19 -5.04
CA LEU A 47 5.21 -6.55 -3.73
C LEU A 47 6.38 -5.59 -3.60
N SER A 48 7.59 -5.99 -4.02
CA SER A 48 8.80 -5.16 -3.93
C SER A 48 8.69 -3.86 -4.72
N VAL A 49 8.23 -3.90 -5.97
CA VAL A 49 8.05 -2.71 -6.81
C VAL A 49 7.05 -1.72 -6.19
N HIS A 50 6.02 -2.24 -5.53
CA HIS A 50 4.97 -1.41 -4.95
C HIS A 50 5.34 -0.87 -3.56
N LEU A 51 6.06 -1.63 -2.73
CA LEU A 51 6.65 -1.13 -1.49
C LEU A 51 7.67 -0.03 -1.77
N LYS A 52 8.55 -0.22 -2.76
CA LYS A 52 9.55 0.80 -3.12
C LYS A 52 8.90 2.14 -3.50
N LYS A 53 7.80 2.08 -4.27
CA LYS A 53 7.01 3.27 -4.62
C LYS A 53 6.34 3.93 -3.41
N LEU A 54 5.96 3.17 -2.39
CA LEU A 54 5.40 3.72 -1.15
C LEU A 54 6.50 4.41 -0.32
N GLU A 55 7.70 3.80 -0.23
CA GLU A 55 8.86 4.39 0.46
C GLU A 55 9.37 5.67 -0.21
N ASP A 56 9.45 5.70 -1.55
CA ASP A 56 9.99 6.85 -2.28
C ASP A 56 9.13 8.12 -2.14
N ASN A 57 7.90 8.00 -1.63
CA ASN A 57 6.97 9.11 -1.38
C ASN A 57 6.73 9.36 0.13
N SER A 58 7.56 8.80 1.01
CA SER A 58 7.55 9.08 2.46
C SER A 58 8.47 10.22 2.86
#